data_AF-A0A2E0J7W2-F1
#
_entry.id   AF-A0A2E0J7W2-F1
#
_cell.length_a   1.000
_cell.length_b   1.000
_cell.length_c   1.000
_cell.angle_alpha   90.00
_cell.angle_beta   90.00
_cell.angle_gamma   90.00
#
_symmetry.space_group_name_H-M   'P 1'
#
loop_
_entity.id
_entity.type
_entity.pdbx_description
1 polymer ?
#
loop_
_entity_poly.entity_id
_entity_poly.type
_entity_poly.pdbx_seq_one_letter_code
_entity_poly.pdbx_strand_id
1 'polypeptide(L)'
;METDQLHSLIRSAESLIGFWWQDDRKNWCAYCGIPMRRRAGVGKPLPLSKATRDHIVPRVYAPGLHTLPCCLECNRAKGTQSVAEFLSSEYFAEKRKRKHRHQWPLPHLWFVAGLSYLKKSYTLNGEMRKDQSKKTACRT
;
A
#
# COMPACT_ATOMS: atom_id res chain seq x y z
N MET A 1 -16.56 8.56 15.88
CA MET A 1 -16.72 7.22 15.29
C MET A 1 -16.26 6.22 16.34
N GLU A 2 -17.15 5.34 16.79
CA GLU A 2 -16.78 4.32 17.76
C GLU A 2 -15.82 3.31 17.11
N THR A 3 -14.79 2.87 17.84
CA THR A 3 -13.78 1.95 17.33
C THR A 3 -14.36 0.64 16.78
N ASP A 4 -15.54 0.26 17.27
CA ASP A 4 -16.25 -0.96 16.91
C ASP A 4 -16.91 -0.85 15.53
N GLN A 5 -17.42 0.33 15.16
CA GLN A 5 -17.95 0.61 13.82
C GLN A 5 -16.85 0.53 12.75
N LEU A 6 -15.67 1.09 13.05
CA LEU A 6 -14.51 1.03 12.15
C LEU A 6 -14.02 -0.42 11.97
N HIS A 7 -14.03 -1.21 13.05
CA HIS A 7 -13.66 -2.62 13.01
C HIS A 7 -14.62 -3.46 12.17
N SER A 8 -15.92 -3.23 12.32
CA SER A 8 -16.96 -3.87 11.51
C SER A 8 -16.80 -3.56 10.02
N LEU A 9 -16.52 -2.29 9.69
CA LEU A 9 -16.28 -1.85 8.32
C LEU A 9 -15.05 -2.53 7.70
N ILE A 10 -13.92 -2.56 8.42
CA ILE A 10 -12.68 -3.19 7.94
C ILE A 10 -12.90 -4.68 7.68
N ARG A 11 -13.53 -5.41 8.61
CA ARG A 11 -13.81 -6.84 8.43
C ARG A 11 -14.77 -7.12 7.28
N SER A 12 -15.81 -6.31 7.14
CA SER A 12 -16.77 -6.44 6.02
C SER A 12 -16.07 -6.22 4.67
N ALA A 13 -15.21 -5.21 4.61
CA ALA A 13 -14.41 -4.90 3.43
C ALA A 13 -13.39 -6.01 3.10
N GLU A 14 -12.77 -6.63 4.11
CA GLU A 14 -11.89 -7.79 3.92
C GLU A 14 -12.67 -9.03 3.48
N SER A 15 -13.85 -9.28 4.06
CA SER A 15 -14.69 -10.43 3.73
C SER A 15 -15.27 -10.36 2.31
N LEU A 16 -15.62 -9.15 1.83
CA LEU A 16 -16.23 -8.97 0.51
C LEU A 16 -15.23 -9.14 -0.63
N ILE A 17 -13.98 -8.78 -0.41
CA ILE A 17 -13.01 -8.60 -1.49
C ILE A 17 -11.82 -9.57 -1.34
N GLY A 18 -11.55 -10.05 -0.13
CA GLY A 18 -10.41 -10.91 0.19
C GLY A 18 -9.07 -10.19 0.04
N PHE A 19 -7.96 -10.88 0.27
CA PHE A 19 -6.60 -10.29 0.20
C PHE A 19 -5.96 -10.40 -1.19
N TRP A 20 -6.76 -10.31 -2.26
CA TRP A 20 -6.28 -10.53 -3.63
C TRP A 20 -5.14 -9.59 -4.05
N TRP A 21 -5.06 -8.39 -3.45
CA TRP A 21 -3.99 -7.42 -3.69
C TRP A 21 -2.66 -7.78 -3.00
N GLN A 22 -2.66 -8.75 -2.09
CA GLN A 22 -1.47 -9.32 -1.47
C GLN A 22 -1.03 -10.62 -2.16
N ASP A 23 -1.75 -11.07 -3.19
CA ASP A 23 -1.39 -12.27 -3.94
C ASP A 23 -0.21 -12.01 -4.88
N ASP A 24 1.00 -12.32 -4.39
CA ASP A 24 2.27 -12.17 -5.11
C ASP A 24 2.44 -13.12 -6.30
N ARG A 25 1.48 -14.03 -6.56
CA ARG A 25 1.49 -14.87 -7.77
C ARG A 25 1.29 -14.04 -9.03
N LYS A 26 0.68 -12.85 -8.91
CA LYS A 26 0.52 -11.91 -10.02
C LYS A 26 1.82 -11.13 -10.23
N ASN A 27 2.65 -11.56 -11.18
CA ASN A 27 3.91 -10.90 -11.57
C ASN A 27 3.71 -9.60 -12.36
N TRP A 28 2.71 -8.78 -12.01
CA TRP A 28 2.34 -7.56 -12.72
C TRP A 28 2.43 -6.36 -11.79
N CYS A 29 2.94 -5.24 -12.31
CA CYS A 29 2.93 -3.99 -11.54
C CYS A 29 1.50 -3.51 -11.31
N ALA A 30 1.10 -3.24 -10.07
CA ALA A 30 -0.24 -2.76 -9.74
C ALA A 30 -0.57 -1.43 -10.46
N TYR A 31 0.40 -0.52 -10.55
CA TYR A 31 0.22 0.80 -11.14
C TYR A 31 0.12 0.75 -12.67
N CYS A 32 1.16 0.23 -13.31
CA CYS A 32 1.33 0.32 -14.76
C CYS A 32 1.12 -1.02 -15.48
N GLY A 33 0.85 -2.13 -14.81
CA GLY A 33 0.44 -3.38 -15.46
C GLY A 33 1.51 -4.13 -16.26
N ILE A 34 2.78 -3.71 -16.22
CA ILE A 34 3.86 -4.42 -16.92
C ILE A 34 4.25 -5.72 -16.21
N PRO A 35 4.78 -6.73 -16.93
CA PRO A 35 5.38 -7.90 -16.30
C PRO A 35 6.62 -7.49 -15.51
N MET A 36 6.73 -7.98 -14.28
CA MET A 36 7.84 -7.69 -13.39
C MET A 36 8.84 -8.84 -13.34
N ARG A 37 10.13 -8.50 -13.33
CA ARG A 37 11.22 -9.47 -13.21
C ARG A 37 11.57 -9.69 -11.75
N ARG A 38 11.41 -10.94 -11.25
CA ARG A 38 11.78 -11.28 -9.86
C ARG A 38 13.28 -11.29 -9.63
N ARG A 39 14.06 -11.75 -10.61
CA ARG A 39 15.53 -11.84 -10.53
C ARG A 39 16.18 -10.74 -11.38
N ALA A 40 17.32 -10.25 -10.91
CA ALA A 40 18.20 -9.39 -11.69
C ALA A 40 19.57 -10.09 -11.77
N GLY A 41 20.29 -9.90 -12.88
CA GLY A 41 21.64 -10.45 -13.01
C GLY A 41 22.58 -9.80 -12.00
N VAL A 42 23.49 -10.60 -11.45
CA VAL A 42 24.54 -10.12 -10.53
C VAL A 42 25.44 -9.12 -11.26
N GLY A 43 25.82 -8.02 -10.62
CA GLY A 43 26.74 -7.01 -11.16
C GLY A 43 26.16 -6.07 -12.24
N LYS A 44 24.88 -6.22 -12.61
CA LYS A 44 24.22 -5.33 -13.57
C LYS A 44 23.29 -4.32 -12.87
N PRO A 45 23.09 -3.12 -13.44
CA PRO A 45 22.07 -2.19 -12.95
C PRO A 45 20.70 -2.88 -12.88
N LEU A 46 19.97 -2.63 -11.80
CA LEU A 46 18.63 -3.20 -11.63
C LEU A 46 17.71 -2.69 -12.74
N PRO A 47 17.05 -3.59 -13.50
CA PRO A 47 16.14 -3.16 -14.54
C PRO A 47 14.94 -2.43 -13.92
N LEU A 48 14.41 -1.43 -14.64
CA LEU A 48 13.23 -0.67 -14.21
C LEU A 48 11.98 -1.55 -14.03
N SER A 49 11.93 -2.71 -14.68
CA SER A 49 10.91 -3.76 -14.51
C SER A 49 11.14 -4.71 -13.34
N LYS A 50 12.20 -4.51 -12.54
CA LYS A 50 12.46 -5.31 -11.33
C LYS A 50 11.26 -5.27 -10.40
N ALA A 51 10.82 -6.43 -9.93
CA ALA A 51 9.74 -6.55 -8.96
C ALA A 51 10.16 -5.95 -7.62
N THR A 52 9.31 -5.09 -7.06
CA THR A 52 9.49 -4.45 -5.76
C THR A 52 8.16 -4.43 -5.00
N ARG A 53 8.20 -4.08 -3.72
CA ARG A 53 7.02 -3.79 -2.89
C ARG A 53 7.03 -2.31 -2.54
N ASP A 54 5.94 -1.62 -2.86
CA ASP A 54 5.75 -0.22 -2.49
C ASP A 54 4.86 -0.13 -1.25
N HIS A 55 5.19 0.80 -0.35
CA HIS A 55 4.43 1.00 0.88
C HIS A 55 3.28 1.95 0.61
N ILE A 56 2.06 1.52 0.97
CA ILE A 56 0.87 2.33 0.71
C ILE A 56 0.91 3.63 1.52
N VAL A 57 1.28 3.49 2.79
CA VAL A 57 1.63 4.60 3.69
C VAL A 57 3.16 4.65 3.81
N PRO A 58 3.81 5.81 3.62
CA PRO A 58 5.26 5.90 3.69
C PRO A 58 5.81 5.38 5.03
N ARG A 59 6.94 4.65 4.97
CA ARG A 59 7.56 4.03 6.16
C ARG A 59 7.85 5.00 7.29
N VAL A 60 8.19 6.26 6.96
CA VAL A 60 8.48 7.32 7.92
C VAL A 60 7.28 7.57 8.85
N TYR A 61 6.07 7.40 8.34
CA TYR A 61 4.83 7.59 9.11
C TYR A 61 4.29 6.28 9.70
N ALA A 62 4.66 5.13 9.10
CA ALA A 62 4.11 3.83 9.48
C ALA A 62 5.03 2.66 9.05
N PRO A 63 6.02 2.28 9.86
CA PRO A 63 6.82 1.08 9.59
C PRO A 63 5.93 -0.18 9.68
N GLY A 64 6.04 -1.08 8.70
CA GLY A 64 5.43 -2.42 8.75
C GLY A 64 4.02 -2.58 8.16
N LEU A 65 3.45 -1.56 7.51
CA LEU A 65 2.10 -1.62 6.95
C LEU A 65 2.03 -2.07 5.48
N HIS A 66 0.79 -2.31 5.02
CA HIS A 66 0.43 -2.90 3.73
C HIS A 66 1.25 -2.36 2.55
N THR A 67 1.59 -3.29 1.65
CA THR A 67 2.39 -3.02 0.46
C THR A 67 1.68 -3.48 -0.80
N LEU A 68 2.01 -2.84 -1.92
CA LEU A 68 1.55 -3.21 -3.26
C LEU A 68 2.70 -3.77 -4.11
N PRO A 69 2.43 -4.79 -4.93
CA PRO A 69 3.41 -5.25 -5.93
C PRO A 69 3.57 -4.19 -7.02
N CYS A 70 4.79 -3.71 -7.24
CA CYS A 70 5.06 -2.73 -8.30
C CYS A 70 6.47 -2.85 -8.89
N CYS A 71 6.65 -2.31 -10.09
CA CYS A 71 7.97 -2.26 -10.70
C CYS A 71 8.84 -1.18 -10.05
N LEU A 72 10.15 -1.37 -10.12
CA LEU A 72 11.14 -0.44 -9.58
C LEU A 72 10.96 0.99 -10.10
N GLU A 73 10.57 1.14 -11.38
CA GLU A 73 10.31 2.46 -11.97
C GLU A 73 9.21 3.23 -11.24
N CYS A 74 8.02 2.61 -11.08
CA CYS A 74 6.90 3.25 -10.42
C CYS A 74 7.18 3.47 -8.93
N ASN A 75 7.87 2.53 -8.28
CA ASN A 75 8.26 2.67 -6.88
C ASN A 75 9.21 3.86 -6.67
N ARG A 76 10.21 4.02 -7.55
CA ARG A 76 11.12 5.18 -7.54
C ARG A 76 10.40 6.49 -7.81
N ALA A 77 9.50 6.50 -8.79
CA ALA A 77 8.75 7.70 -9.15
C ALA A 77 7.82 8.17 -8.02
N LYS A 78 7.22 7.23 -7.29
CA LYS A 78 6.44 7.54 -6.08
C LYS A 78 7.33 8.08 -4.96
N GLY A 79 8.48 7.46 -4.72
CA GLY A 79 9.42 7.88 -3.69
C GLY A 79 8.78 7.88 -2.29
N THR A 80 8.76 9.05 -1.65
CA THR A 80 8.21 9.24 -0.30
C THR A 80 6.72 9.59 -0.28
N GLN A 81 6.10 9.77 -1.44
CA GLN A 81 4.67 10.04 -1.54
C GLN A 81 3.86 8.86 -0.99
N SER A 82 2.72 9.15 -0.40
CA SER A 82 1.65 8.18 -0.19
C SER A 82 1.07 7.69 -1.50
N VAL A 83 0.37 6.56 -1.47
CA VAL A 83 -0.35 6.10 -2.67
C VAL A 83 -1.39 7.13 -3.11
N ALA A 84 -2.10 7.77 -2.18
CA ALA A 84 -3.10 8.79 -2.53
C ALA A 84 -2.49 9.96 -3.31
N GLU A 85 -1.34 10.47 -2.86
CA GLU A 85 -0.59 11.53 -3.57
C GLU A 85 -0.08 11.04 -4.92
N PHE A 86 0.47 9.83 -4.98
CA PHE A 86 1.01 9.27 -6.21
C PHE A 86 -0.07 9.03 -7.28
N LEU A 87 -1.26 8.55 -6.89
CA LEU A 87 -2.39 8.35 -7.81
C LEU A 87 -2.89 9.65 -8.44
N SER A 88 -2.65 10.79 -7.78
CA SER A 88 -2.97 12.13 -8.26
C SER A 88 -1.79 12.81 -8.99
N SER A 89 -0.64 12.15 -9.11
CA SER A 89 0.55 12.73 -9.74
C SER A 89 0.47 12.72 -11.28
N GLU A 90 1.11 13.71 -11.91
CA GLU A 90 1.28 13.75 -13.37
C GLU A 90 2.00 12.50 -13.89
N TYR A 91 3.02 12.03 -13.17
CA TYR A 91 3.75 10.81 -13.54
C TYR A 91 2.80 9.61 -13.68
N PHE A 92 1.91 9.41 -12.71
CA PHE A 92 0.97 8.30 -12.75
C PHE A 92 -0.03 8.46 -13.91
N ALA A 93 -0.56 9.67 -14.12
CA ALA A 93 -1.45 9.96 -15.23
C ALA A 93 -0.80 9.63 -16.59
N GLU A 94 0.43 10.08 -16.82
CA GLU A 94 1.21 9.75 -18.02
C GLU A 94 1.48 8.26 -18.15
N LYS A 95 1.83 7.59 -17.04
CA LYS A 95 2.12 6.15 -17.05
C LYS A 95 0.89 5.33 -17.45
N ARG A 96 -0.31 5.76 -17.04
CA ARG A 96 -1.58 5.09 -17.33
C ARG A 96 -2.05 5.26 -18.77
N LYS A 97 -1.58 6.27 -19.51
CA LYS A 97 -1.87 6.42 -20.94
C LYS A 97 -1.41 5.23 -21.79
N ARG A 98 -0.43 4.47 -21.31
CA ARG A 98 0.08 3.25 -21.97
C ARG A 98 -0.90 2.08 -21.98
N LYS A 99 -1.95 2.12 -21.12
CA LYS A 99 -3.06 1.15 -21.09
C LYS A 99 -2.63 -0.33 -21.10
N HIS A 100 -1.64 -0.69 -20.30
CA HIS A 100 -1.20 -2.08 -20.22
C HIS A 100 -2.30 -2.99 -19.64
N ARG A 101 -2.45 -4.21 -20.21
CA ARG A 101 -3.54 -5.15 -19.91
C ARG A 101 -3.73 -5.48 -18.42
N HIS A 102 -2.64 -5.56 -17.66
CA HIS A 102 -2.68 -6.05 -16.28
C HIS A 102 -2.60 -4.93 -15.23
N GLN A 103 -2.80 -3.68 -15.64
CA GLN A 103 -2.82 -2.56 -14.71
C GLN A 103 -4.08 -2.66 -13.83
N TRP A 104 -3.95 -2.38 -12.53
CA TRP A 104 -5.11 -2.49 -11.65
C TRP A 104 -6.14 -1.40 -11.98
N PRO A 105 -7.44 -1.68 -11.81
CA PRO A 105 -8.45 -0.64 -11.89
C PRO A 105 -8.14 0.48 -10.90
N LEU A 106 -8.31 1.74 -11.33
CA LEU A 106 -8.07 2.89 -10.46
C LEU A 106 -8.91 2.85 -9.17
N PRO A 107 -10.20 2.44 -9.20
CA PRO A 107 -10.99 2.28 -7.97
C PRO A 107 -10.37 1.29 -6.98
N HIS A 108 -9.71 0.23 -7.45
CA HIS A 108 -9.07 -0.74 -6.57
C HIS A 108 -7.85 -0.16 -5.87
N LEU A 109 -7.07 0.68 -6.56
CA LEU A 109 -5.93 1.35 -5.97
C LEU A 109 -6.36 2.33 -4.86
N TRP A 110 -7.40 3.12 -5.12
CA TRP A 110 -7.99 4.02 -4.11
C TRP A 110 -8.59 3.26 -2.93
N PHE A 111 -9.29 2.17 -3.21
CA PHE A 111 -9.85 1.32 -2.16
C PHE A 111 -8.75 0.78 -1.23
N VAL A 112 -7.68 0.21 -1.79
CA VAL A 112 -6.55 -0.32 -1.02
C VAL A 112 -5.83 0.78 -0.24
N ALA A 113 -5.70 1.98 -0.81
CA ALA A 113 -5.19 3.15 -0.10
C ALA A 113 -6.08 3.48 1.12
N GLY A 114 -7.38 3.67 0.91
CA GLY A 114 -8.33 3.97 1.98
C GLY A 114 -8.34 2.92 3.09
N LEU A 115 -8.42 1.63 2.74
CA LEU A 115 -8.37 0.54 3.71
C LEU A 115 -7.08 0.56 4.54
N SER A 116 -5.94 0.85 3.93
CA SER A 116 -4.66 0.93 4.63
C SER A 116 -4.60 2.10 5.61
N TYR A 117 -5.17 3.25 5.25
CA TYR A 117 -5.27 4.40 6.15
C TYR A 117 -6.25 4.16 7.30
N LEU A 118 -7.39 3.52 7.04
CA LEU A 118 -8.35 3.15 8.10
C LEU A 118 -7.70 2.18 9.10
N LYS A 119 -6.99 1.16 8.61
CA LYS A 119 -6.24 0.24 9.47
C LYS A 119 -5.15 0.95 10.26
N LYS A 120 -4.39 1.85 9.64
CA LYS A 120 -3.37 2.65 10.36
C LYS A 120 -4.01 3.49 11.47
N SER A 121 -5.12 4.17 11.19
CA SER A 121 -5.86 4.95 12.18
C SER A 121 -6.28 4.09 13.37
N TYR A 122 -6.77 2.86 13.09
CA TYR A 122 -7.10 1.91 14.14
C TYR A 122 -5.87 1.52 14.99
N THR A 123 -4.74 1.16 14.37
CA THR A 123 -3.52 0.80 15.09
C THR A 123 -3.02 1.94 15.99
N LEU A 124 -2.98 3.17 15.47
CA LEU A 124 -2.60 4.34 16.26
C LEU A 124 -3.53 4.56 17.45
N ASN A 125 -4.84 4.44 17.26
CA ASN A 125 -5.82 4.57 18.35
C ASN A 125 -5.66 3.48 19.41
N GLY A 126 -5.32 2.24 19.00
CA GLY A 126 -5.04 1.14 19.92
C GLY A 126 -3.75 1.33 20.72
N GLU A 127 -2.71 1.86 20.10
CA GLU A 127 -1.43 2.20 20.75
C GLU A 127 -1.59 3.35 21.75
N MET A 128 -2.31 4.42 21.38
CA MET A 128 -2.60 5.55 22.28
C MET A 128 -3.34 5.12 23.55
N ARG A 129 -4.28 4.17 23.44
CA ARG A 129 -4.98 3.63 24.61
C ARG A 129 -4.05 2.83 25.53
N LYS A 130 -3.14 2.03 24.98
CA LYS A 130 -2.16 1.26 25.77
C LYS A 130 -1.18 2.16 26.53
N ASP A 131 -0.73 3.24 25.90
CA ASP A 131 0.16 4.22 26.55
C ASP A 131 -0.54 5.02 27.65
N GLN A 132 -1.83 5.34 27.49
CA GLN A 132 -2.62 5.97 28.54
C GLN A 132 -2.83 5.04 29.74
N SER A 133 -3.13 3.76 29.52
CA SER A 133 -3.26 2.76 30.60
C SER A 133 -1.94 2.52 31.35
N LYS A 134 -0.79 2.53 30.66
CA LYS A 134 0.52 2.45 31.32
C LYS A 134 0.84 3.67 32.18
N LYS A 135 0.48 4.87 31.72
CA LYS A 135 0.68 6.12 32.49
C LYS A 135 -0.22 6.21 33.73
N THR A 136 -1.41 5.60 33.70
CA THR A 136 -2.29 5.53 34.89
C THR A 136 -1.82 4.47 35.88
N ALA A 137 -1.35 3.30 35.41
CA ALA A 137 -0.85 2.23 36.28
C ALA A 137 0.49 2.57 36.98
N CYS A 138 1.28 3.48 36.44
CA CYS A 138 2.56 3.90 37.04
C CYS A 138 2.41 5.08 38.04
N ARG A 139 1.18 5.55 38.28
CA ARG A 139 0.85 6.65 39.22
C ARG A 139 0.12 6.19 40.49
N THR A 140 -0.05 4.87 40.65
CA THR A 140 -0.52 4.18 41.87
C THR A 140 0.63 3.37 42.44
#